data_AF-A0A0F9BDD9-F1
#
_entry.id   AF-A0A0F9BDD9-F1
#
_cell.length_a   1.000
_cell.length_b   1.000
_cell.length_c   1.000
_cell.angle_alpha   90.00
_cell.angle_beta   90.00
_cell.angle_gamma   90.00
#
_symmetry.space_group_name_H-M   'P 1'
#
loop_
_entity.id
_entity.type
_entity.pdbx_description
1 polymer ?
#
loop_
_entity_poly.entity_id
_entity_poly.type
_entity_poly.pdbx_seq_one_letter_code
_entity_poly.pdbx_strand_id
1 'polypeptide(L)'
;YNKMDKEQNGRCLICGREFKDIYRNLKHNHIYYTPRIDHDHKTGKVRGVLCHHCNIALGSFNENPLILVRAIKYLKENKMLNPD
;
A
#
# COMPACT_ATOMS: atom_id res chain seq x y z
N TYR A 1 4.36 -11.66 -13.11
CA TYR A 1 4.77 -10.34 -12.58
C TYR A 1 4.85 -9.27 -13.67
N ASN A 2 5.66 -9.43 -14.73
CA ASN A 2 6.00 -8.34 -15.67
C ASN A 2 4.87 -7.69 -16.51
N LYS A 3 3.66 -8.27 -16.62
CA LYS A 3 2.59 -7.70 -17.45
C LYS A 3 1.73 -6.70 -16.68
N MET A 4 1.21 -7.11 -15.53
CA MET A 4 0.35 -6.28 -14.66
C MET A 4 1.09 -5.06 -14.12
N ASP A 5 2.38 -5.22 -13.82
CA ASP A 5 3.23 -4.10 -13.41
C ASP A 5 3.35 -3.02 -14.50
N LYS A 6 3.51 -3.43 -15.76
CA LYS A 6 3.57 -2.51 -16.91
C LYS A 6 2.23 -1.82 -17.16
N GLU A 7 1.11 -2.52 -17.00
CA GLU A 7 -0.23 -1.95 -17.13
C GLU A 7 -0.51 -0.89 -16.04
N GLN A 8 0.15 -1.00 -14.88
CA GLN A 8 0.10 -0.01 -13.80
C GLN A 8 1.20 1.06 -13.89
N ASN A 9 1.88 1.18 -15.03
CA ASN A 9 3.02 2.09 -15.22
C ASN A 9 4.16 1.91 -14.20
N GLY A 10 4.33 0.69 -13.69
CA GLY A 10 5.36 0.38 -12.70
C GLY A 10 5.15 1.08 -11.36
N ARG A 11 3.89 1.31 -10.94
CA ARG A 11 3.54 2.05 -9.72
C ARG A 11 2.59 1.30 -8.80
N CYS A 12 2.73 1.56 -7.51
CA CYS A 12 1.80 1.10 -6.48
C CYS A 12 0.44 1.82 -6.60
N LEU A 13 -0.67 1.08 -6.69
CA LEU A 13 -2.01 1.68 -6.83
C LEU A 13 -2.48 2.47 -5.59
N ILE A 14 -1.87 2.26 -4.43
CA ILE A 14 -2.24 2.98 -3.20
C ILE A 14 -1.40 4.25 -3.01
N CYS A 15 -0.07 4.12 -2.96
CA CYS A 15 0.80 5.27 -2.66
C CYS A 15 1.39 5.96 -3.90
N GLY A 16 1.20 5.41 -5.09
CA GLY A 16 1.67 6.00 -6.35
C GLY A 16 3.19 5.90 -6.61
N ARG A 17 3.98 5.41 -5.64
CA ARG A 17 5.43 5.28 -5.77
C ARG A 17 5.81 4.31 -6.90
N GLU A 18 6.84 4.66 -7.65
CA GLU A 18 7.38 3.82 -8.71
C GLU A 18 8.20 2.67 -8.14
N PHE A 19 7.99 1.47 -8.67
CA PHE A 19 8.77 0.30 -8.29
C PHE A 19 10.19 0.32 -8.85
N LYS A 20 10.47 1.17 -9.85
CA LYS A 20 11.84 1.33 -10.37
C LYS A 20 12.77 2.03 -9.38
N ASP A 21 12.23 2.85 -8.48
CA ASP A 21 12.99 3.52 -7.42
C ASP A 21 13.55 2.52 -6.39
N ILE A 22 12.95 1.33 -6.33
CA ILE A 22 13.46 0.20 -5.56
C ILE A 22 14.83 -0.21 -6.05
N TYR A 23 15.19 -0.06 -7.32
CA TYR A 23 16.48 -0.56 -7.81
C TYR A 23 17.61 0.48 -7.74
N ARG A 24 17.30 1.75 -7.47
CA ARG A 24 18.26 2.87 -7.68
C ARG A 24 18.82 3.53 -6.42
N ASN A 25 18.22 3.33 -5.24
CA ASN A 25 18.67 4.02 -4.03
C ASN A 25 18.87 3.06 -2.85
N LEU A 26 20.15 2.73 -2.57
CA LEU A 26 20.61 1.97 -1.39
C LEU A 26 20.36 2.66 -0.04
N LYS A 27 19.59 3.76 0.00
CA LYS A 27 19.30 4.53 1.22
C LYS A 27 18.08 4.04 2.00
N HIS A 28 17.22 3.20 1.41
CA HIS A 28 16.03 2.66 2.09
C HIS A 28 15.97 1.14 1.93
N ASN A 29 15.66 0.44 3.01
CA ASN A 29 15.55 -1.02 3.04
C ASN A 29 14.55 -1.50 1.97
N HIS A 30 15.08 -2.10 0.89
CA HIS A 30 14.39 -2.35 -0.37
C HIS A 30 13.12 -3.19 -0.21
N ILE A 31 13.05 -4.01 0.85
CA ILE A 31 11.91 -4.89 1.14
C ILE A 31 10.58 -4.13 1.30
N TYR A 32 10.62 -2.89 1.81
CA TYR A 32 9.41 -2.10 2.04
C TYR A 32 8.70 -1.66 0.75
N TYR A 33 9.44 -1.59 -0.35
CA TYR A 33 8.93 -1.09 -1.61
C TYR A 33 8.73 -2.20 -2.66
N THR A 34 9.21 -3.42 -2.40
CA THR A 34 9.06 -4.57 -3.30
C THR A 34 7.61 -4.76 -3.75
N PRO A 35 7.35 -4.96 -5.06
CA PRO A 35 6.00 -5.19 -5.56
C PRO A 35 5.41 -6.50 -5.01
N ARG A 36 4.12 -6.47 -4.68
CA ARG A 36 3.32 -7.60 -4.20
C ARG A 36 2.01 -7.62 -4.98
N ILE A 37 1.58 -8.81 -5.40
CA ILE A 37 0.26 -9.00 -6.01
C ILE A 37 -0.76 -9.00 -4.90
N ASP A 38 -1.66 -8.03 -4.96
CA ASP A 38 -2.78 -7.88 -4.05
C ASP A 38 -4.03 -8.57 -4.65
N HIS A 39 -4.72 -9.35 -3.83
CA HIS A 39 -5.89 -10.10 -4.24
C HIS A 39 -6.97 -10.04 -3.15
N ASP A 40 -8.22 -10.11 -3.57
CA ASP A 40 -9.34 -10.18 -2.65
C ASP A 40 -9.37 -11.55 -1.96
N HIS A 41 -9.28 -11.57 -0.62
CA HIS A 41 -9.21 -12.82 0.14
C HIS A 41 -10.52 -13.65 0.14
N LYS A 42 -11.65 -13.10 -0.34
CA LYS A 42 -12.93 -13.84 -0.43
C LYS A 42 -13.11 -14.53 -1.77
N THR A 43 -12.67 -13.88 -2.85
CA THR A 43 -12.91 -14.30 -4.23
C THR A 43 -11.65 -14.80 -4.94
N GLY A 44 -10.46 -14.53 -4.38
CA GLY A 44 -9.17 -14.83 -5.00
C GLY A 44 -8.83 -13.95 -6.21
N LYS A 45 -9.71 -12.99 -6.57
CA LYS A 45 -9.49 -12.11 -7.72
C LYS A 45 -8.37 -11.12 -7.44
N VAL A 46 -7.44 -10.99 -8.39
CA VAL A 46 -6.37 -10.01 -8.31
C VAL A 46 -6.94 -8.60 -8.42
N ARG A 47 -6.57 -7.73 -7.48
CA ARG A 47 -6.94 -6.30 -7.47
C ARG A 47 -5.87 -5.43 -8.13
N GLY A 48 -4.60 -5.84 -8.02
CA GLY A 48 -3.48 -5.17 -8.68
C GLY A 48 -2.14 -5.46 -8.01
N VAL A 49 -1.16 -4.62 -8.28
CA VAL A 49 0.18 -4.66 -7.68
C VAL A 49 0.34 -3.48 -6.71
N LEU A 50 0.73 -3.78 -5.48
CA LEU A 50 1.02 -2.81 -4.42
C LEU A 50 2.48 -2.92 -4.00
N CYS A 51 3.02 -1.88 -3.35
CA CYS A 51 4.29 -2.05 -2.63
C CYS A 51 4.05 -2.84 -1.34
N HIS A 52 5.08 -3.54 -0.85
CA HIS A 52 4.98 -4.37 0.35
C HIS A 52 4.38 -3.64 1.56
N HIS A 53 4.82 -2.40 1.80
CA HIS A 53 4.28 -1.58 2.89
C HIS A 53 2.77 -1.31 2.75
N CYS A 54 2.30 -0.91 1.57
CA CYS A 54 0.88 -0.67 1.34
C CYS A 54 0.06 -1.97 1.44
N ASN A 55 0.61 -3.08 0.95
CA ASN A 55 -0.04 -4.39 1.03
C ASN A 55 -0.23 -4.84 2.50
N ILE A 56 0.81 -4.72 3.33
CA ILE A 56 0.70 -5.03 4.76
C ILE A 56 -0.29 -4.08 5.44
N ALA A 57 -0.18 -2.77 5.20
CA ALA A 57 -1.06 -1.79 5.83
C ALA A 57 -2.54 -2.06 5.53
N LEU A 58 -2.87 -2.44 4.28
CA LEU A 58 -4.22 -2.83 3.91
C LEU A 58 -4.70 -4.08 4.68
N GLY A 59 -3.83 -5.08 4.82
CA GLY A 59 -4.08 -6.26 5.64
C GLY A 59 -4.23 -5.95 7.13
N SER A 60 -3.48 -4.99 7.67
CA SER A 60 -3.59 -4.55 9.07
C SER A 60 -4.94 -3.91 9.40
N PHE A 61 -5.64 -3.37 8.40
CA PHE A 61 -7.02 -2.90 8.52
C PHE A 61 -8.05 -3.98 8.19
N ASN A 62 -7.64 -5.25 8.11
CA ASN A 62 -8.46 -6.39 7.69
C ASN A 62 -9.21 -6.15 6.37
N GLU A 63 -8.60 -5.35 5.49
CA GLU A 63 -9.22 -4.92 4.22
C GLU A 63 -10.62 -4.33 4.38
N ASN A 64 -10.95 -3.79 5.56
CA ASN A 64 -12.28 -3.32 5.88
C ASN A 64 -12.44 -1.84 5.49
N PRO A 65 -13.27 -1.51 4.48
CA PRO A 65 -13.43 -0.13 4.03
C PRO A 65 -13.92 0.81 5.12
N LEU A 66 -14.76 0.33 6.05
CA LEU A 66 -15.27 1.16 7.14
C LEU A 66 -14.15 1.57 8.12
N ILE A 67 -13.20 0.67 8.38
CA ILE A 67 -12.05 0.99 9.23
C ILE A 67 -11.12 1.98 8.52
N LEU A 68 -10.89 1.81 7.22
CA LEU A 68 -10.08 2.74 6.41
C LEU A 68 -10.70 4.15 6.36
N VAL A 69 -12.03 4.25 6.19
CA VAL A 69 -12.74 5.54 6.25
C VAL A 69 -12.59 6.19 7.63
N ARG A 70 -12.68 5.41 8.71
CA ARG A 70 -12.44 5.91 10.07
C ARG A 70 -10.99 6.37 10.27
N ALA A 71 -10.01 5.68 9.70
CA ALA A 71 -8.61 6.09 9.74
C ALA A 71 -8.40 7.44 9.02
N ILE A 72 -9.03 7.66 7.86
CA ILE A 72 -9.02 8.96 7.17
C ILE A 72 -9.65 10.05 8.06
N LYS A 73 -10.80 9.76 8.68
CA LYS A 73 -11.48 10.68 9.59
C LYS A 73 -10.59 11.04 10.79
N TYR A 74 -9.97 10.04 11.42
CA TYR A 74 -9.05 10.20 12.54
C TYR A 74 -7.91 11.15 12.20
N LEU A 75 -7.27 11.00 11.03
CA LEU A 75 -6.18 11.87 10.58
C LEU A 75 -6.63 13.31 10.31
N LYS A 76 -7.86 13.50 9.83
CA LYS A 76 -8.40 14.85 9.51
C LYS A 76 -8.82 15.61 10.76
N GLU A 77 -9.34 14.92 11.77
CA GLU A 77 -10.03 15.55 12.90
C GLU A 77 -9.17 15.64 14.16
N ASN A 78 -8.22 14.72 14.37
CA ASN A 78 -7.40 14.77 15.59
C ASN A 78 -6.22 15.72 15.44
N LYS A 79 -6.31 16.86 16.12
CA LYS A 79 -5.13 17.60 16.57
C LYS A 79 -4.50 16.78 17.70
N MET A 80 -3.17 16.66 17.69
CA MET A 80 -2.41 15.82 18.62
C MET A 80 -2.95 15.92 20.04
N LEU A 81 -3.19 14.76 20.67
CA LEU A 81 -3.44 14.73 22.11
C LEU A 81 -2.15 15.15 22.77
N ASN A 82 -2.16 16.27 23.50
CA ASN A 82 -1.05 16.60 24.37
C ASN A 82 -1.05 15.55 25.48
N PRO A 83 0.04 14.78 25.65
CA PRO A 83 0.20 14.01 26.86
C PRO A 83 0.43 15.02 27.99
N ASP A 84 -0.48 15.05 28.97
CA ASP A 84 -0.21 15.68 30.25
C ASP A 84 1.04 15.06 30.90
#